data_AF-A0A914DT06-F1
#
_entry.id   AF-A0A914DT06-F1
#
_cell.length_a   1.000
_cell.length_b   1.000
_cell.length_c   1.000
_cell.angle_alpha   90.00
_cell.angle_beta   90.00
_cell.angle_gamma   90.00
#
_symmetry.space_group_name_H-M   'P 1'
#
loop_
_entity.id
_entity.type
_entity.pdbx_description
1 polymer ?
#
loop_
_entity_poly.entity_id
_entity_poly.type
_entity_poly.pdbx_seq_one_letter_code
_entity_poly.pdbx_strand_id
1 'polypeptide(L)' 'MATKALFGQTIIKTQIDDPYFINESNLQINFTAIIGTGASSTVYKGFLIGSSPLYTTVKLIETQKFQDCEVVIKV' A
#
# COMPACT_ATOMS: atom_id res chain seq x y z
N MET A 1 20.94 -43.11 -10.75
CA MET A 1 20.57 -41.84 -11.43
C MET A 1 19.24 -41.37 -10.88
N ALA A 2 19.22 -40.17 -10.26
CA ALA A 2 18.10 -39.22 -10.17
C ALA A 2 18.39 -38.25 -9.01
N THR A 3 19.18 -37.21 -9.27
CA THR A 3 19.35 -36.08 -8.35
C THR A 3 18.11 -35.20 -8.49
N LYS A 4 17.26 -35.20 -7.47
CA LYS A 4 16.04 -34.40 -7.41
C LYS A 4 16.45 -32.94 -7.14
N ALA A 5 16.35 -32.08 -8.14
CA ALA A 5 16.61 -30.65 -7.99
C ALA A 5 15.47 -30.02 -7.17
N LEU A 6 15.80 -29.47 -5.99
CA LEU A 6 14.93 -28.57 -5.24
C LEU A 6 15.00 -27.19 -5.91
N PHE A 7 13.95 -26.84 -6.66
CA PHE A 7 13.73 -25.48 -7.11
C PHE A 7 13.43 -24.61 -5.88
N GLY A 8 14.46 -23.98 -5.33
CA GLY A 8 14.29 -22.86 -4.41
C GLY A 8 13.63 -21.72 -5.17
N GLN A 9 12.40 -21.39 -4.83
CA GLN A 9 11.78 -20.15 -5.29
C GLN A 9 12.51 -19.00 -4.59
N THR A 10 13.40 -18.34 -5.30
CA THR A 10 14.01 -17.09 -4.84
C THR A 10 12.90 -16.04 -4.83
N ILE A 11 12.30 -15.80 -3.66
CA ILE A 11 11.43 -14.63 -3.46
C ILE A 11 12.37 -13.42 -3.52
N ILE A 12 12.41 -12.74 -4.66
CA ILE A 12 13.05 -11.43 -4.77
C ILE A 12 12.15 -10.46 -3.99
N LYS A 13 12.43 -10.30 -2.69
CA LYS A 13 11.94 -9.13 -1.94
C LYS A 13 12.71 -7.93 -2.48
N THR A 14 12.17 -7.29 -3.51
CA THR A 14 12.61 -5.97 -3.93
C THR A 14 12.30 -5.04 -2.77
N GLN A 15 13.30 -4.72 -1.94
CA GLN A 15 13.16 -3.64 -0.96
C GLN A 15 13.02 -2.36 -1.76
N ILE A 16 11.80 -1.85 -1.84
CA ILE A 16 11.52 -0.51 -2.34
C ILE A 16 11.92 0.45 -1.22
N ASP A 17 13.06 1.11 -1.36
CA ASP A 17 13.48 2.19 -0.46
C ASP A 17 12.77 3.49 -0.87
N ASP A 18 11.45 3.49 -0.70
CA ASP A 18 10.60 4.66 -0.94
C ASP A 18 10.02 5.12 0.41
N PRO A 19 10.35 6.33 0.89
CA PRO A 19 9.80 6.86 2.14
C PRO A 19 8.27 7.03 2.10
N TYR A 20 7.65 6.98 0.91
CA TYR A 20 6.20 7.01 0.69
C TYR A 20 5.58 5.63 0.50
N PHE A 21 6.35 4.55 0.62
CA PHE A 21 5.82 3.20 0.52
C PHE A 21 4.81 2.93 1.64
N ILE A 22 3.64 2.44 1.26
CA ILE A 22 2.60 1.99 2.18
C ILE A 22 2.54 0.47 2.12
N ASN A 23 2.70 -0.19 3.25
CA ASN A 23 2.52 -1.63 3.33
C ASN A 23 1.05 -2.00 3.09
N GLU A 24 0.79 -2.94 2.20
CA GLU A 24 -0.55 -3.44 1.88
C GLU A 24 -1.31 -3.92 3.13
N SER A 25 -0.61 -4.46 4.13
CA SER A 25 -1.24 -4.89 5.40
C SER A 25 -1.92 -3.75 6.16
N ASN A 26 -1.53 -2.51 5.88
CA ASN A 26 -2.04 -1.32 6.54
C ASN A 26 -3.19 -0.69 5.75
N LEU A 27 -3.53 -1.19 4.57
CA LEU A 27 -4.60 -0.67 3.72
C LEU A 27 -5.80 -1.58 3.73
N GLN A 28 -6.96 -1.00 4.06
CA GLN A 28 -8.26 -1.64 3.86
C GLN A 28 -8.92 -1.01 2.64
N ILE A 29 -9.13 -1.81 1.59
CA ILE A 29 -9.75 -1.35 0.34
C ILE A 29 -11.18 -1.86 0.27
N ASN A 30 -12.15 -0.96 0.05
CA ASN A 30 -13.50 -1.37 -0.25
C ASN A 30 -13.74 -1.40 -1.77
N PHE A 31 -13.51 -2.57 -2.38
CA PHE A 31 -13.70 -2.78 -3.82
C PHE A 31 -15.15 -2.62 -4.31
N THR A 32 -16.12 -2.53 -3.41
CA THR A 32 -17.52 -2.25 -3.77
C THR A 32 -17.84 -0.75 -3.77
N ALA A 33 -17.02 0.07 -3.11
CA ALA A 33 -17.19 1.52 -3.00
C ALA A 33 -16.30 2.27 -4.01
N ILE A 34 -16.69 2.20 -5.29
CA ILE A 34 -16.01 2.94 -6.36
C ILE A 34 -16.30 4.45 -6.21
N ILE A 35 -15.24 5.24 -6.20
CA ILE A 35 -15.30 6.71 -6.21
C ILE A 35 -15.24 7.23 -7.66
N GLY A 36 -14.50 6.55 -8.53
CA GLY A 36 -14.44 6.91 -9.95
C GLY A 36 -13.67 5.91 -10.80
N THR A 37 -13.86 5.98 -12.11
CA THR A 37 -13.19 5.13 -13.11
C THR A 37 -12.48 6.02 -14.12
N GLY A 38 -11.22 5.69 -14.44
CA GLY A 38 -10.43 6.31 -15.49
C GLY A 38 -10.15 5.34 -16.63
N ALA A 39 -9.41 5.79 -17.66
CA ALA A 39 -9.11 5.00 -18.84
C ALA A 39 -8.36 3.67 -18.56
N SER A 40 -7.58 3.63 -17.47
CA SER A 40 -6.73 2.49 -17.13
C SER A 40 -6.77 2.10 -15.65
N SER A 41 -7.71 2.63 -14.87
CA SER A 41 -7.71 2.43 -13.43
C SER A 41 -9.06 2.71 -12.79
N THR A 42 -9.31 2.09 -11.64
CA THR A 42 -10.48 2.40 -10.81
C THR A 42 -10.03 2.94 -9.46
N VAL A 43 -10.73 3.96 -8.97
CA VAL A 43 -10.49 4.59 -7.68
C VAL A 43 -11.53 4.10 -6.69
N TYR A 44 -11.07 3.57 -5.57
CA TYR A 44 -11.90 3.01 -4.51
C TYR A 44 -11.75 3.80 -3.21
N LYS A 45 -12.79 3.77 -2.38
CA LYS A 45 -12.68 4.22 -0.99
C LYS A 45 -11.90 3.19 -0.19
N GLY A 46 -11.01 3.66 0.69
CA GLY A 46 -10.28 2.82 1.62
C GLY A 46 -9.98 3.52 2.94
N PHE A 47 -9.27 2.80 3.79
CA PHE A 47 -8.81 3.27 5.10
C PHE A 47 -7.36 2.85 5.30
N LEU A 48 -6.53 3.78 5.75
CA LEU A 48 -5.14 3.53 6.11
C LEU A 48 -5.05 3.40 7.62
N ILE A 49 -4.57 2.24 8.09
CA ILE A 49 -4.31 1.97 9.50
C ILE A 49 -2.89 2.41 9.85
N GLY A 50 -2.75 3.15 10.94
CA GLY A 50 -1.51 3.73 11.42
C GLY A 50 -1.16 5.05 10.74
N SER A 51 0.12 5.41 10.80
CA SER A 51 0.64 6.68 10.30
C SER A 51 0.82 6.67 8.79
N SER A 52 0.29 7.69 8.11
CA SER A 52 0.66 7.93 6.71
C SER A 52 2.15 8.26 6.55
N PRO A 53 2.74 7.93 5.39
CA PRO A 53 4.11 8.33 5.09
C PRO A 53 4.33 9.85 5.12
N LEU A 54 3.29 10.64 4.79
CA LEU A 54 3.36 12.09 4.86
C LEU A 54 3.51 12.56 6.31
N TYR A 55 2.79 11.94 7.24
CA TYR A 55 2.95 12.23 8.67
C TYR A 55 4.35 11.88 9.17
N THR A 56 4.86 10.68 8.84
CA THR A 56 6.18 10.22 9.29
C THR A 56 7.34 11.00 8.69
N THR A 57 7.21 11.46 7.44
CA THR A 57 8.25 12.18 6.71
C THR A 57 8.30 13.65 7.09
N VAL A 58 7.13 14.32 7.17
CA VAL A 58 7.06 15.77 7.34
C VAL A 58 6.98 16.19 8.83
N LYS A 59 6.31 15.39 9.68
CA LYS A 59 6.19 15.60 11.14
C LYS A 59 5.70 16.98 11.59
N LEU A 60 4.73 17.56 10.87
CA LEU A 60 4.06 18.80 11.27
C LEU A 60 2.78 18.50 12.06
N ILE A 61 2.29 19.49 12.81
CA ILE A 61 1.00 19.39 13.51
C ILE A 61 -0.13 19.12 12.51
N GLU A 62 -0.08 19.78 11.35
CA GLU A 62 -1.09 19.66 10.29
C GLU A 62 -1.17 18.25 9.69
N THR A 63 -0.08 17.46 9.78
CA THR A 63 -0.02 16.11 9.23
C THR A 63 -0.44 15.04 10.25
N GLN A 64 -0.65 15.39 11.53
CA GLN A 64 -1.14 14.45 12.56
C GLN A 64 -2.51 13.86 12.21
N LYS A 65 -3.33 14.59 11.45
CA LYS A 65 -4.65 14.11 10.99
C LYS A 65 -4.58 12.92 10.03
N PHE A 66 -3.40 12.58 9.53
CA PHE A 66 -3.18 11.45 8.62
C PHE A 66 -2.70 10.20 9.36
N GLN A 67 -3.11 10.05 10.62
CA GLN A 67 -3.06 8.80 11.36
C GLN A 67 -4.47 8.18 11.33
N ASP A 68 -4.55 6.88 11.04
CA ASP A 68 -5.81 6.12 11.02
C ASP A 68 -6.91 6.85 10.22
N CYS A 69 -6.66 7.08 8.93
CA CYS A 69 -7.45 8.01 8.12
C CYS A 69 -8.09 7.37 6.88
N GLU A 70 -9.20 7.95 6.42
CA GLU A 70 -9.81 7.59 5.14
C GLU A 70 -8.89 7.98 3.97
N VAL A 71 -8.83 7.12 2.96
CA VAL A 71 -7.99 7.32 1.77
C VAL A 71 -8.75 6.94 0.49
N VAL A 72 -8.22 7.40 -0.64
CA VAL A 72 -8.67 6.99 -1.98
C VAL A 72 -7.55 6.22 -2.65
N ILE A 73 -7.88 5.07 -3.22
CA ILE A 73 -6.89 4.11 -3.71
C ILE A 73 -7.15 3.86 -5.18
N LYS A 74 -6.15 4.14 -6.02
CA LYS A 74 -6.18 3.87 -7.45
C LYS A 74 -5.51 2.53 -7.72
N VAL A 75 -6.25 1.62 -8.35
CA VAL A 75 -5.78 0.31 -8.82
C VAL A 75 -5.83 0.27 -10.33
#